data_AF-G0NCS3-F1
#
_entry.id   AF-G0NCS3-F1
#
_cell.length_a   1.000
_cell.length_b   1.000
_cell.length_c   1.000
_cell.angle_alpha   90.00
_cell.angle_beta   90.00
_cell.angle_gamma   90.00
#
_symmetry.space_group_name_H-M   'P 1'
#
loop_
_entity.id
_entity.type
_entity.pdbx_description
1 polymer ?
#
loop_
_entity_poly.entity_id
_entity_poly.type
_entity_poly.pdbx_seq_one_letter_code
_entity_poly.pdbx_strand_id
1 'polypeptide(L)'
;MYRIATETNGIMAYEKDMWMHWTSEYVSEFTSAYTIYAANVKVSGKGSVDLPDIVSPCSTIYCYYTVSMTIQDHGPIDTFQSAKLTWQNTTENTSGYLDDANNYLLSSKGTLYAITDMNLEPLTYSMKLAYAYSDSREEALQIRVYARE
;
A
#
# COMPACT_ATOMS: atom_id res chain seq x y z
N MET A 1 7.19 17.59 -1.32
CA MET A 1 6.02 16.93 -1.94
C MET A 1 5.55 15.74 -1.13
N TYR A 2 6.44 14.84 -0.68
CA TYR A 2 6.04 13.66 0.10
C TYR A 2 5.21 14.01 1.35
N ARG A 3 5.67 15.00 2.14
CA ARG A 3 4.92 15.53 3.29
C ARG A 3 3.51 16.01 2.93
N ILE A 4 3.36 16.71 1.80
CA ILE A 4 2.05 17.23 1.36
C ILE A 4 1.11 16.07 1.05
N ALA A 5 1.58 15.06 0.33
CA ALA A 5 0.79 13.85 0.07
C ALA A 5 0.37 13.15 1.38
N THR A 6 1.30 13.02 2.34
CA THR A 6 1.00 12.47 3.67
C THR A 6 -0.08 13.27 4.40
N GLU A 7 0.01 14.61 4.40
CA GLU A 7 -0.93 15.52 5.08
C GLU A 7 -2.31 15.61 4.41
N THR A 8 -2.43 15.18 3.15
CA THR A 8 -3.67 15.26 2.34
C THR A 8 -4.27 13.90 2.00
N ASN A 9 -3.78 12.82 2.64
CA ASN A 9 -4.14 11.44 2.30
C ASN A 9 -3.83 11.04 0.85
N GLY A 10 -3.01 11.80 0.14
CA GLY A 10 -2.50 11.42 -1.17
C GLY A 10 -1.40 10.35 -1.07
N ILE A 11 -0.90 9.93 -2.23
CA ILE A 11 0.24 9.02 -2.36
C ILE A 11 1.33 9.66 -3.23
N MET A 12 2.59 9.43 -2.90
CA MET A 12 3.73 9.90 -3.68
C MET A 12 4.72 8.75 -3.92
N ALA A 13 4.99 8.48 -5.19
CA ALA A 13 5.95 7.47 -5.62
C ALA A 13 7.11 8.12 -6.40
N TYR A 14 8.30 7.54 -6.28
CA TYR A 14 9.44 7.83 -7.14
C TYR A 14 9.60 6.71 -8.14
N GLU A 15 9.74 7.09 -9.40
CA GLU A 15 9.76 6.16 -10.52
C GLU A 15 10.71 6.64 -11.61
N LYS A 16 11.27 5.72 -12.37
CA LYS A 16 12.03 6.06 -13.59
C LYS A 16 11.06 6.49 -14.68
N ASP A 17 11.44 7.47 -15.49
CA ASP A 17 10.62 8.01 -16.57
C ASP A 17 10.00 6.93 -17.48
N MET A 18 10.77 5.88 -17.81
CA MET A 18 10.27 4.80 -18.66
C MET A 18 9.14 3.96 -18.04
N TRP A 19 9.01 3.94 -16.71
CA TRP A 19 7.97 3.20 -15.97
C TRP A 19 6.88 4.10 -15.44
N MET A 20 7.07 5.43 -15.48
CA MET A 20 6.11 6.41 -14.95
C MET A 20 4.70 6.20 -15.49
N HIS A 21 4.54 5.81 -16.76
CA HIS A 21 3.22 5.54 -17.34
C HIS A 21 2.50 4.37 -16.63
N TRP A 22 3.20 3.27 -16.34
CA TRP A 22 2.64 2.16 -15.56
C TRP A 22 2.33 2.57 -14.12
N THR A 23 3.27 3.22 -13.46
CA THR A 23 3.09 3.67 -12.07
C THR A 23 1.96 4.70 -11.94
N SER A 24 1.74 5.52 -12.97
CA SER A 24 0.67 6.52 -13.01
C SER A 24 -0.72 5.92 -12.86
N GLU A 25 -0.97 4.72 -13.38
CA GLU A 25 -2.26 4.03 -13.29
C GLU A 25 -2.64 3.69 -11.84
N TYR A 26 -1.66 3.52 -10.95
CA TYR A 26 -1.86 3.14 -9.55
C TYR A 26 -1.84 4.31 -8.57
N VAL A 27 -1.30 5.46 -8.98
CA VAL A 27 -1.36 6.71 -8.19
C VAL A 27 -2.51 7.61 -8.63
N SER A 28 -3.06 7.39 -9.82
CA SER A 28 -4.13 8.22 -10.32
C SER A 28 -5.47 7.81 -9.70
N GLU A 29 -6.04 8.70 -8.89
CA GLU A 29 -7.40 8.63 -8.38
C GLU A 29 -8.47 8.75 -9.50
N PHE A 30 -8.07 8.86 -10.78
CA PHE A 30 -8.98 9.02 -11.91
C PHE A 30 -9.80 7.75 -12.21
N THR A 31 -9.35 6.57 -11.80
CA THR A 31 -10.07 5.30 -12.04
C THR A 31 -10.67 4.69 -10.77
N SER A 32 -10.37 5.22 -9.60
CA SER A 32 -10.85 4.69 -8.32
C SER A 32 -11.47 5.83 -7.52
N ALA A 33 -12.79 5.90 -7.50
CA ALA A 33 -13.53 7.10 -7.09
C ALA A 33 -13.42 7.43 -5.59
N TYR A 34 -13.05 6.46 -4.74
CA TYR A 34 -13.12 6.64 -3.29
C TYR A 34 -11.98 5.96 -2.53
N THR A 35 -11.19 6.76 -1.80
CA THR A 35 -10.24 6.26 -0.79
C THR A 35 -11.00 5.80 0.44
N ILE A 36 -10.93 4.50 0.76
CA ILE A 36 -11.60 3.90 1.91
C ILE A 36 -10.66 3.67 3.10
N TYR A 37 -9.35 3.73 2.84
CA TYR A 37 -8.32 3.55 3.85
C TYR A 37 -7.11 4.39 3.52
N ALA A 38 -6.60 5.10 4.52
CA ALA A 38 -5.35 5.83 4.45
C ALA A 38 -4.59 5.65 5.76
N ALA A 39 -3.41 5.04 5.67
CA ALA A 39 -2.48 4.94 6.79
C ALA A 39 -1.13 5.54 6.40
N ASN A 40 -0.57 6.30 7.34
CA ASN A 40 0.78 6.85 7.23
C ASN A 40 1.58 6.32 8.42
N VAL A 41 2.67 5.61 8.18
CA VAL A 41 3.45 4.98 9.23
C VAL A 41 4.93 5.30 9.08
N LYS A 42 5.63 5.48 10.19
CA LYS A 42 7.08 5.68 10.22
C LYS A 42 7.73 4.39 10.70
N VAL A 43 8.69 3.89 9.93
CA VAL A 43 9.37 2.62 10.19
C VAL A 43 10.88 2.79 10.07
N SER A 44 11.64 1.92 10.73
CA SER A 44 13.12 1.94 10.68
C SER A 44 13.67 0.55 11.01
N GLY A 45 14.75 0.15 10.33
CA GLY A 45 15.39 -1.15 10.53
C GLY A 45 14.49 -2.32 10.10
N LYS A 46 14.35 -3.31 10.98
CA LYS A 46 13.53 -4.51 10.72
C LYS A 46 12.50 -4.68 11.81
N GLY A 47 11.25 -4.90 11.43
CA GLY A 47 10.18 -5.08 12.40
C GLY A 47 8.83 -5.34 11.77
N SER A 48 7.81 -5.20 12.61
CA SER A 48 6.42 -5.20 12.17
C SER A 48 5.63 -4.19 12.98
N VAL A 49 4.65 -3.56 12.35
CA VAL A 49 3.76 -2.59 12.95
C VAL A 49 2.32 -2.97 12.64
N ASP A 50 1.47 -2.94 13.67
CA ASP A 50 0.04 -3.06 13.50
C ASP A 50 -0.50 -1.69 13.06
N LEU A 51 -1.32 -1.70 12.01
CA LEU A 51 -1.91 -0.51 11.42
C LEU A 51 -3.39 -0.41 11.86
N PRO A 52 -4.05 0.74 11.69
CA PRO A 52 -5.49 0.83 11.90
C PRO A 52 -6.23 -0.24 11.10
N ASP A 53 -7.26 -0.83 11.69
CA ASP A 53 -8.12 -1.78 10.99
C ASP A 53 -8.82 -1.11 9.80
N ILE A 54 -9.08 -1.88 8.75
CA ILE A 54 -9.91 -1.46 7.62
C ILE A 54 -11.30 -2.08 7.75
N VAL A 55 -12.34 -1.27 7.61
CA VAL A 55 -13.72 -1.74 7.53
C VAL A 55 -14.13 -1.70 6.07
N SER A 56 -14.45 -2.85 5.49
CA SER A 56 -14.93 -2.90 4.12
C SER A 56 -16.29 -2.20 4.03
N PRO A 57 -16.44 -1.12 3.23
CA PRO A 57 -17.74 -0.47 3.04
C PRO A 57 -18.69 -1.28 2.14
N CYS A 58 -18.25 -2.44 1.65
CA CYS A 58 -19.05 -3.27 0.77
C CYS A 58 -20.34 -3.73 1.46
N SER A 59 -21.42 -3.83 0.68
CA SER A 59 -22.67 -4.50 1.10
C SER A 59 -22.86 -5.87 0.45
N THR A 60 -21.94 -6.26 -0.44
CA THR A 60 -21.95 -7.54 -1.18
C THR A 60 -20.62 -8.28 -0.99
N ILE A 61 -20.47 -9.46 -1.59
CA ILE A 61 -19.21 -10.24 -1.56
C ILE A 61 -18.27 -9.92 -2.73
N TYR A 62 -18.64 -8.98 -3.63
CA TYR A 62 -17.93 -8.71 -4.89
C TYR A 62 -17.35 -7.30 -4.98
N CYS A 63 -16.79 -6.77 -3.88
CA CYS A 63 -16.05 -5.50 -3.96
C CYS A 63 -14.57 -5.77 -4.24
N TYR A 64 -14.06 -5.10 -5.28
CA TYR A 64 -12.64 -5.11 -5.62
C TYR A 64 -12.02 -3.79 -5.22
N TYR A 65 -10.91 -3.89 -4.49
CA TYR A 65 -10.16 -2.74 -4.04
C TYR A 65 -8.78 -2.74 -4.69
N THR A 66 -8.29 -1.53 -4.96
CA THR A 66 -6.89 -1.30 -5.31
C THR A 66 -6.15 -0.90 -4.04
N VAL A 67 -5.08 -1.61 -3.70
CA VAL A 67 -4.19 -1.22 -2.61
C VAL A 67 -2.87 -0.74 -3.19
N SER A 68 -2.37 0.35 -2.64
CA SER A 68 -1.09 0.95 -3.01
C SER A 68 -0.32 1.29 -1.76
N MET A 69 0.96 0.95 -1.74
CA MET A 69 1.85 1.15 -0.61
C MET A 69 3.21 1.63 -1.09
N THR A 70 3.70 2.74 -0.53
CA THR A 70 5.09 3.13 -0.75
C THR A 70 6.02 2.30 0.12
N ILE A 71 7.22 2.00 -0.38
CA ILE A 71 8.24 1.22 0.36
C ILE A 71 9.38 2.06 0.95
N GLN A 72 9.47 3.35 0.60
CA GLN A 72 10.36 4.37 1.17
C GLN A 72 9.88 5.77 0.76
N ASP A 73 10.32 6.84 1.44
CA ASP A 73 9.85 8.22 1.21
C ASP A 73 10.75 9.09 0.31
N HIS A 74 11.83 8.51 -0.18
CA HIS A 74 12.79 9.13 -1.08
C HIS A 74 13.13 8.20 -2.24
N GLY A 75 13.91 8.71 -3.20
CA GLY A 75 14.49 7.90 -4.26
C GLY A 75 15.97 8.27 -4.44
N PRO A 76 16.79 7.37 -5.00
CA PRO A 76 16.47 6.02 -5.49
C PRO A 76 16.30 4.99 -4.35
N ILE A 77 15.83 3.78 -4.67
CA ILE A 77 15.84 2.66 -3.73
C ILE A 77 17.28 2.31 -3.35
N ASP A 78 17.63 2.46 -2.08
CA ASP A 78 18.98 2.26 -1.55
C ASP A 78 19.03 1.30 -0.34
N THR A 79 18.06 1.38 0.58
CA THR A 79 18.07 0.63 1.86
C THR A 79 16.98 -0.42 1.97
N PHE A 80 15.93 -0.34 1.15
CA PHE A 80 14.82 -1.29 1.18
C PHE A 80 15.27 -2.72 0.91
N GLN A 81 14.83 -3.66 1.75
CA GLN A 81 15.05 -5.10 1.55
C GLN A 81 13.74 -5.85 1.30
N SER A 82 12.71 -5.58 2.10
CA SER A 82 11.41 -6.24 1.94
C SER A 82 10.30 -5.48 2.67
N ALA A 83 9.09 -5.53 2.13
CA ALA A 83 7.87 -5.17 2.84
C ALA A 83 6.77 -6.18 2.51
N LYS A 84 5.95 -6.49 3.51
CA LYS A 84 4.76 -7.33 3.37
C LYS A 84 3.62 -6.71 4.18
N LEU A 85 2.63 -6.18 3.47
CA LEU A 85 1.37 -5.75 4.04
C LEU A 85 0.42 -6.94 4.07
N THR A 86 -0.22 -7.20 5.21
CA THR A 86 -1.20 -8.28 5.38
C THR A 86 -2.49 -7.72 5.93
N TRP A 87 -3.62 -8.26 5.46
CA TRP A 87 -4.95 -8.03 6.03
C TRP A 87 -5.57 -9.36 6.40
N GLN A 88 -6.21 -9.42 7.57
CA GLN A 88 -6.85 -10.64 8.05
C GLN A 88 -8.13 -10.33 8.82
N ASN A 89 -9.16 -11.14 8.62
CA ASN A 89 -10.33 -11.21 9.46
C ASN A 89 -10.30 -12.55 10.21
N THR A 90 -10.24 -12.50 11.53
CA THR A 90 -10.13 -13.71 12.37
C THR A 90 -11.45 -14.43 12.57
N THR A 91 -12.59 -13.76 12.33
CA THR A 91 -13.93 -14.34 12.49
C THR A 91 -14.24 -15.32 11.36
N GLU A 92 -14.00 -14.93 10.11
CA GLU A 92 -14.27 -15.75 8.91
C GLU A 92 -13.00 -16.39 8.32
N ASN A 93 -11.84 -16.22 8.97
CA ASN A 93 -10.56 -16.77 8.53
C ASN A 93 -10.17 -16.36 7.09
N THR A 94 -10.58 -15.16 6.66
CA THR A 94 -10.21 -14.59 5.35
C THR A 94 -8.98 -13.69 5.49
N SER A 95 -8.07 -13.76 4.52
CA SER A 95 -6.83 -12.98 4.54
C SER A 95 -6.25 -12.73 3.16
N GLY A 96 -5.36 -11.76 3.06
CA GLY A 96 -4.56 -11.48 1.87
C GLY A 96 -3.31 -10.67 2.22
N TYR A 97 -2.48 -10.42 1.21
CA TYR A 97 -1.22 -9.70 1.39
C TYR A 97 -0.74 -8.99 0.12
N LEU A 98 0.14 -8.02 0.29
CA LEU A 98 0.88 -7.32 -0.74
C LEU A 98 2.38 -7.36 -0.39
N ASP A 99 3.18 -7.93 -1.28
CA ASP A 99 4.65 -7.94 -1.23
C ASP A 99 5.25 -7.84 -2.64
N ASP A 100 6.57 -7.97 -2.75
CA ASP A 100 7.27 -7.86 -4.04
C ASP A 100 6.81 -8.92 -5.07
N ALA A 101 6.41 -10.11 -4.61
CA ALA A 101 6.11 -11.24 -5.48
C ALA A 101 4.76 -11.11 -6.20
N ASN A 102 3.82 -10.37 -5.61
CA ASN A 102 2.51 -10.13 -6.19
C ASN A 102 2.27 -8.67 -6.62
N ASN A 103 3.25 -7.78 -6.45
CA ASN A 103 3.19 -6.41 -6.92
C ASN A 103 3.12 -6.32 -8.46
N TYR A 104 2.15 -5.59 -9.01
CA TYR A 104 2.10 -5.34 -10.46
C TYR A 104 3.24 -4.48 -10.98
N LEU A 105 3.89 -3.70 -10.12
CA LEU A 105 5.01 -2.83 -10.48
C LEU A 105 6.39 -3.47 -10.24
N LEU A 106 6.50 -4.80 -10.09
CA LEU A 106 7.76 -5.48 -9.74
C LEU A 106 8.95 -5.15 -10.67
N SER A 107 8.68 -4.87 -11.95
CA SER A 107 9.73 -4.55 -12.94
C SER A 107 10.19 -3.08 -12.89
N SER A 108 9.41 -2.21 -12.27
CA SER A 108 9.66 -0.76 -12.25
C SER A 108 10.91 -0.40 -11.44
N LYS A 109 11.16 -1.11 -10.35
CA LYS A 109 12.13 -0.74 -9.30
C LYS A 109 11.88 0.68 -8.77
N GLY A 110 10.62 1.13 -8.80
CA GLY A 110 10.14 2.35 -8.16
C GLY A 110 9.68 2.09 -6.74
N THR A 111 9.31 3.16 -6.02
CA THR A 111 9.02 3.09 -4.59
C THR A 111 7.57 2.71 -4.28
N LEU A 112 6.81 2.20 -5.25
CA LEU A 112 5.39 1.88 -5.11
C LEU A 112 5.11 0.41 -5.36
N TYR A 113 4.45 -0.22 -4.40
CA TYR A 113 3.81 -1.52 -4.54
C TYR A 113 2.31 -1.33 -4.73
N ALA A 114 1.71 -2.07 -5.66
CA ALA A 114 0.28 -2.02 -5.90
C ALA A 114 -0.28 -3.34 -6.43
N ILE A 115 -1.51 -3.65 -6.02
CA ILE A 115 -2.38 -4.68 -6.61
C ILE A 115 -3.81 -4.13 -6.74
N THR A 116 -4.65 -4.79 -7.55
CA THR A 116 -5.99 -4.31 -7.91
C THR A 116 -7.11 -5.29 -7.60
N ASP A 117 -6.76 -6.42 -7.00
CA ASP A 117 -7.61 -7.57 -6.72
C ASP A 117 -7.69 -7.83 -5.21
N MET A 118 -7.52 -6.80 -4.38
CA MET A 118 -7.81 -6.90 -2.94
C MET A 118 -9.31 -7.11 -2.77
N ASN A 119 -9.70 -8.33 -2.39
CA ASN A 119 -11.08 -8.68 -2.09
C ASN A 119 -11.29 -8.64 -0.56
N LEU A 120 -12.31 -7.90 -0.13
CA LEU A 120 -12.73 -7.85 1.27
C LEU A 120 -14.22 -8.09 1.35
N GLU A 121 -14.61 -9.08 2.16
CA GLU A 121 -15.98 -9.27 2.62
C GLU A 121 -16.44 -8.06 3.44
N PRO A 122 -17.76 -7.89 3.70
CA PRO A 122 -18.31 -6.75 4.46
C PRO A 122 -18.01 -6.85 5.96
N LEU A 123 -16.72 -6.90 6.31
CA LEU A 123 -16.16 -7.17 7.63
C LEU A 123 -15.00 -6.21 7.94
N THR A 124 -14.54 -6.27 9.19
CA THR A 124 -13.34 -5.58 9.66
C THR A 124 -12.11 -6.45 9.49
N TYR A 125 -11.03 -5.90 8.92
CA TYR A 125 -9.77 -6.60 8.76
C TYR A 125 -8.67 -5.90 9.54
N SER A 126 -7.91 -6.67 10.31
CA SER A 126 -6.70 -6.19 10.95
C SER A 126 -5.57 -6.08 9.93
N MET A 127 -4.94 -4.91 9.92
CA MET A 127 -3.89 -4.55 8.98
C MET A 127 -2.52 -4.62 9.69
N LYS A 128 -1.54 -5.24 9.06
CA LYS A 128 -0.18 -5.34 9.61
C LYS A 128 0.86 -5.20 8.51
N LEU A 129 1.91 -4.45 8.80
CA LEU A 129 3.06 -4.28 7.91
C LEU A 129 4.30 -4.90 8.55
N ALA A 130 4.91 -5.88 7.89
CA ALA A 130 6.26 -6.34 8.18
C ALA A 130 7.24 -5.69 7.19
N TYR A 131 8.39 -5.22 7.69
CA TYR A 131 9.36 -4.48 6.89
C TYR A 131 10.80 -4.80 7.29
N ALA A 132 11.73 -4.62 6.35
CA ALA A 132 13.16 -4.70 6.59
C ALA A 132 13.91 -3.71 5.70
N TYR A 133 14.79 -2.93 6.32
CA TYR A 133 15.75 -2.04 5.71
C TYR A 133 17.16 -2.40 6.14
N SER A 134 18.15 -2.11 5.30
CA SER A 134 19.56 -2.39 5.59
C SER A 134 20.18 -1.42 6.59
N ASP A 135 19.57 -0.26 6.81
CA ASP A 135 19.99 0.74 7.77
C ASP A 135 18.86 1.08 8.78
N SER A 136 19.12 2.04 9.66
CA SER A 136 18.17 2.53 10.65
C SER A 136 17.58 3.89 10.29
N ARG A 137 17.62 4.30 9.01
CA ARG A 137 16.93 5.52 8.57
C ARG A 137 15.44 5.35 8.80
N GLU A 138 14.80 6.42 9.25
CA GLU A 138 13.34 6.43 9.35
C GLU A 138 12.77 6.64 7.93
N GLU A 139 11.84 5.78 7.55
CA GLU A 139 11.09 5.87 6.30
C GLU A 139 9.62 6.15 6.64
N ALA A 140 9.05 7.22 6.09
CA ALA A 140 7.61 7.43 6.13
C ALA A 140 6.95 6.66 4.99
N LEU A 141 5.97 5.82 5.29
CA LEU A 141 5.25 5.02 4.30
C LEU A 141 3.79 5.46 4.23
N GLN A 142 3.26 5.49 3.02
CA GLN A 142 1.87 5.80 2.70
C GLN A 142 1.20 4.54 2.17
N ILE A 143 0.11 4.13 2.81
CA ILE A 143 -0.73 2.99 2.40
C ILE A 143 -2.12 3.52 2.09
N ARG A 144 -2.65 3.20 0.91
CA ARG A 144 -3.95 3.61 0.43
C ARG A 144 -4.74 2.42 -0.09
N VAL A 145 -6.02 2.36 0.22
CA VAL A 145 -6.96 1.43 -0.39
C VAL A 145 -8.09 2.21 -1.01
N TYR A 146 -8.37 1.91 -2.27
CA TYR A 146 -9.37 2.58 -3.09
C TYR A 146 -10.44 1.59 -3.51
N ALA A 147 -11.70 1.99 -3.41
CA ALA A 147 -12.82 1.24 -3.98
C ALA A 147 -12.89 1.47 -5.49
N ARG A 148 -13.09 0.38 -6.25
CA ARG A 148 -13.56 0.42 -7.63
C ARG A 148 -15.09 0.37 -7.58
N GLU A 149 -15.74 1.25 -8.32
CA GLU A 149 -17.21 1.27 -8.43
C GLU A 149 -17.79 -0.07 -8.91
#